data_AF-A0A1X9YG44-F1
#
_entry.id   AF-A0A1X9YG44-F1
#
_cell.length_a   1.000
_cell.length_b   1.000
_cell.length_c   1.000
_cell.angle_alpha   90.00
_cell.angle_beta   90.00
_cell.angle_gamma   90.00
#
_symmetry.space_group_name_H-M   'P 1'
#
loop_
_entity.id
_entity.type
_entity.pdbx_description
1 polymer ?
#
loop_
_entity_poly.entity_id
_entity_poly.type
_entity_poly.pdbx_seq_one_letter_code
_entity_poly.pdbx_strand_id
1 'polypeptide(L)'
;MAAAGNAAGGMDAGDFAAAHDRLRADTAIQFDMPLAPPPAPPPQWLISLLKAVGPYIEYIAWGLLILAALALLYVVARHVIAHGLPFGRTPKTTTPDAAPEWRPEAGPARQLLAEADALAAAGHYAEAVHLLLHRSIEEIERRRPHLVRPAFTSRDIAAADGLPGETRRVFSRIAAIVEASLFGGRAVDAAGWQAARTAYEDFALPQVWR
;
A
#
# COMPACT_ATOMS: atom_id res chain seq x y z
N MET A 1 -25.50 -54.53 2.17
CA MET A 1 -26.94 -54.85 2.04
C MET A 1 -27.51 -54.78 3.45
N ALA A 2 -28.40 -53.88 3.85
CA ALA A 2 -29.33 -53.03 3.14
C ALA A 2 -29.46 -51.65 3.83
N ALA A 3 -29.85 -50.66 3.05
CA ALA A 3 -30.11 -49.29 3.44
C ALA A 3 -31.50 -49.13 4.08
N ALA A 4 -31.63 -48.20 5.03
CA ALA A 4 -32.84 -47.45 5.40
C ALA A 4 -32.40 -46.40 6.44
N GLY A 5 -32.72 -45.12 6.39
CA GLY A 5 -33.52 -44.32 5.47
C GLY A 5 -33.26 -42.84 5.82
N ASN A 6 -33.30 -42.00 4.79
CA ASN A 6 -33.08 -40.56 4.86
C ASN A 6 -34.15 -39.90 5.76
N ALA A 7 -33.76 -39.38 6.93
CA ALA A 7 -34.65 -38.61 7.80
C ALA A 7 -34.83 -37.20 7.21
N ALA A 8 -35.63 -37.09 6.16
CA ALA A 8 -36.30 -35.85 5.80
C ALA A 8 -37.43 -35.61 6.82
N GLY A 9 -37.05 -35.20 8.04
CA GLY A 9 -38.00 -34.76 9.06
C GLY A 9 -38.44 -33.33 8.74
N GLY A 10 -39.62 -33.17 8.14
CA GLY A 10 -40.28 -31.88 8.10
C GLY A 10 -40.53 -31.41 9.54
N MET A 11 -39.97 -30.27 9.92
CA MET A 11 -40.21 -29.67 11.23
C MET A 11 -41.71 -29.36 11.36
N ASP A 12 -42.35 -29.84 12.42
CA ASP A 12 -43.76 -29.52 12.69
C ASP A 12 -43.89 -28.00 12.95
N ALA A 13 -45.06 -27.44 12.64
CA ALA A 13 -45.33 -26.02 12.81
C ALA A 13 -45.16 -25.57 14.29
N GLY A 14 -45.49 -26.47 15.24
CA GLY A 14 -45.26 -26.24 16.67
C GLY A 14 -43.77 -26.19 17.04
N ASP A 15 -42.95 -27.09 16.48
CA ASP A 15 -41.51 -27.13 16.72
C ASP A 15 -40.81 -25.90 16.13
N PHE A 16 -41.24 -25.46 14.95
CA PHE A 16 -40.75 -24.23 14.33
C PHE A 16 -41.12 -22.99 15.17
N ALA A 17 -42.38 -22.90 15.64
CA ALA A 17 -42.80 -21.79 16.51
C ALA A 17 -41.97 -21.74 17.80
N ALA A 18 -41.74 -22.89 18.44
CA ALA A 18 -40.90 -22.98 19.64
C ALA A 18 -39.42 -22.65 19.38
N ALA A 19 -38.88 -22.96 18.20
CA ALA A 19 -37.53 -22.57 17.82
C ALA A 19 -37.42 -21.07 17.52
N HIS A 20 -38.43 -20.50 16.84
CA HIS A 20 -38.53 -19.08 16.55
C HIS A 20 -38.67 -18.25 17.84
N ASP A 21 -39.49 -18.69 18.79
CA ASP A 21 -39.65 -18.00 20.07
C ASP A 21 -38.36 -18.01 20.89
N ARG A 22 -37.59 -19.12 20.87
CA ARG A 22 -36.26 -19.18 21.49
C ARG A 22 -35.27 -18.23 20.82
N LEU A 23 -35.26 -18.17 19.49
CA LEU A 23 -34.40 -17.26 18.74
C LEU A 23 -34.73 -15.80 19.08
N ARG A 24 -36.02 -15.45 19.12
CA ARG A 24 -36.48 -14.08 19.42
C ARG A 24 -36.22 -13.67 20.86
N ALA A 25 -36.23 -14.62 21.80
CA ALA A 25 -35.93 -14.39 23.21
C ALA A 25 -34.43 -14.37 23.52
N ASP A 26 -33.56 -14.76 22.57
CA ASP A 26 -32.12 -14.79 22.79
C ASP A 26 -31.54 -13.38 22.87
N THR A 27 -31.15 -12.97 24.07
CA THR A 27 -30.55 -11.66 24.35
C THR A 27 -29.14 -11.50 23.79
N ALA A 28 -28.49 -12.58 23.34
CA ALA A 28 -27.22 -12.51 22.63
C ALA A 28 -27.40 -12.02 21.18
N ILE A 29 -28.63 -12.03 20.66
CA ILE A 29 -28.95 -11.63 19.30
C ILE A 29 -29.73 -10.32 19.33
N GLN A 30 -29.15 -9.30 18.74
CA GLN A 30 -29.78 -8.00 18.60
C GLN A 30 -30.74 -8.01 17.39
N PHE A 31 -32.05 -7.97 17.62
CA PHE A 31 -33.07 -7.87 16.56
C PHE A 31 -33.50 -6.44 16.23
N ASP A 32 -33.32 -5.54 17.19
CA ASP A 32 -33.63 -4.13 17.04
C ASP A 32 -32.35 -3.31 16.90
N MET A 33 -32.32 -2.40 15.94
CA MET A 33 -31.25 -1.40 15.83
C MET A 33 -31.74 -0.09 16.44
N PRO A 34 -31.56 0.13 17.76
CA PRO A 34 -32.01 1.37 18.37
C PRO A 34 -31.23 2.54 17.74
N LEU A 35 -31.93 3.60 17.39
CA LEU A 35 -31.28 4.84 16.99
C LEU A 35 -30.46 5.36 18.17
N ALA A 36 -29.20 5.71 17.91
CA ALA A 36 -28.38 6.38 18.89
C ALA A 36 -29.08 7.67 19.35
N PRO A 37 -29.12 7.97 20.66
CA PRO A 37 -29.65 9.24 21.13
C PRO A 37 -28.86 10.40 20.51
N PRO A 38 -29.49 11.55 20.26
CA PRO A 38 -28.79 12.71 19.71
C PRO A 38 -27.63 13.09 20.63
N PRO A 39 -26.47 13.48 20.07
CA PRO A 39 -25.33 13.88 20.88
C PRO A 39 -25.69 15.08 21.75
N ALA A 40 -25.13 15.13 22.97
CA ALA A 40 -25.30 16.27 23.86
C ALA A 40 -24.83 17.57 23.17
N PRO A 41 -25.51 18.72 23.42
CA PRO A 41 -25.12 19.98 22.81
C PRO A 41 -23.71 20.39 23.25
N PRO A 42 -22.93 21.05 22.38
CA PRO A 42 -21.58 21.49 22.73
C PRO A 42 -21.62 22.50 23.89
N PRO A 43 -20.54 22.57 24.70
CA PRO A 43 -20.49 23.46 25.85
C PRO A 43 -20.55 24.94 25.42
N GLN A 44 -21.25 25.75 26.21
CA GLN A 44 -21.56 27.16 25.85
C GLN A 44 -20.31 28.03 25.63
N TRP A 45 -19.23 27.79 26.37
CA TRP A 45 -17.97 28.54 26.18
C TRP A 45 -17.38 28.34 24.78
N LEU A 46 -17.51 27.13 24.21
CA LEU A 46 -17.00 26.79 22.89
C LEU A 46 -17.79 27.51 21.80
N ILE A 47 -19.12 27.56 21.95
CA ILE A 47 -20.00 28.28 21.02
C ILE A 47 -19.65 29.78 21.01
N SER A 48 -19.45 30.37 22.20
CA SER A 48 -19.07 31.78 22.32
C SER A 48 -17.70 32.07 21.71
N LEU A 49 -16.71 31.18 21.91
CA LEU A 49 -15.40 31.30 21.29
C LEU A 49 -15.49 31.22 19.75
N LEU A 50 -16.19 30.23 19.21
CA LEU A 50 -16.35 30.08 17.76
C LEU A 50 -17.07 31.26 17.12
N LYS A 51 -18.07 31.85 17.79
CA LYS A 51 -18.73 33.06 17.32
C LYS A 51 -17.81 34.29 17.34
N ALA A 52 -16.95 34.41 18.35
CA ALA A 52 -15.99 35.51 18.44
C ALA A 52 -14.86 35.39 17.40
N VAL A 53 -14.38 34.17 17.16
CA VAL A 53 -13.27 33.91 16.23
C VAL A 53 -13.75 33.80 14.77
N GLY A 54 -15.00 33.39 14.54
CA GLY A 54 -15.58 33.15 13.22
C GLY A 54 -15.31 34.25 12.18
N PRO A 55 -15.57 35.53 12.47
CA PRO A 55 -15.29 36.63 11.54
C PRO A 55 -13.82 36.80 11.17
N TYR A 56 -12.91 36.30 12.01
CA TYR A 56 -11.46 36.42 11.80
C TYR A 56 -10.84 35.20 11.11
N ILE A 57 -11.53 34.07 11.06
CA ILE A 57 -11.01 32.83 10.44
C ILE A 57 -10.65 33.06 8.98
N GLU A 58 -11.45 33.84 8.23
CA GLU A 58 -11.17 34.14 6.83
C GLU A 58 -9.84 34.90 6.68
N TYR A 59 -9.62 35.94 7.49
CA TYR A 59 -8.36 36.69 7.48
C TYR A 59 -7.16 35.84 7.92
N ILE A 60 -7.34 34.98 8.93
CA ILE A 60 -6.31 34.05 9.39
C ILE A 60 -5.97 33.04 8.28
N ALA A 61 -6.97 32.51 7.58
CA ALA A 61 -6.78 31.56 6.48
C ALA A 61 -6.01 32.20 5.32
N TRP A 62 -6.42 33.39 4.88
CA TRP A 62 -5.70 34.14 3.84
C TRP A 62 -4.30 34.54 4.30
N GLY A 63 -4.13 34.97 5.55
CA GLY A 63 -2.82 35.27 6.13
C GLY A 63 -1.88 34.06 6.11
N LEU A 64 -2.38 32.89 6.52
CA LEU A 64 -1.63 31.64 6.49
C LEU A 64 -1.30 31.21 5.05
N LEU A 65 -2.24 31.37 4.11
CA LEU A 65 -2.04 31.04 2.70
C LEU A 65 -0.99 31.95 2.06
N ILE A 66 -1.04 33.25 2.33
CA ILE A 66 -0.03 34.21 1.87
C ILE A 66 1.34 33.86 2.48
N LEU A 67 1.39 33.53 3.78
CA LEU A 67 2.61 33.12 4.44
C LEU A 67 3.19 31.83 3.84
N ALA A 68 2.35 30.84 3.57
CA ALA A 68 2.74 29.59 2.92
C ALA A 68 3.25 29.83 1.48
N ALA A 69 2.57 30.70 0.72
CA ALA A 69 3.00 31.08 -0.62
C ALA A 69 4.36 31.80 -0.59
N LEU A 70 4.56 32.73 0.36
CA LEU A 70 5.85 33.40 0.58
C LEU A 70 6.96 32.42 0.97
N ALA A 71 6.67 31.47 1.87
CA ALA A 71 7.61 30.43 2.26
C ALA A 71 7.99 29.53 1.06
N LEU A 72 7.01 29.14 0.25
CA LEU A 72 7.24 28.36 -0.97
C LEU A 72 8.09 29.15 -1.97
N LEU A 73 7.75 30.42 -2.22
CA LEU A 73 8.53 31.31 -3.09
C LEU A 73 9.96 31.46 -2.58
N TYR A 74 10.15 31.61 -1.28
CA TYR A 74 11.47 31.68 -0.66
C TYR A 74 12.29 30.40 -0.89
N VAL A 75 11.67 29.22 -0.71
CA VAL A 75 12.33 27.93 -0.96
C VAL A 75 12.69 27.78 -2.44
N VAL A 76 11.78 28.11 -3.36
CA VAL A 76 12.02 28.06 -4.80
C VAL A 76 13.13 29.04 -5.20
N ALA A 77 13.09 30.28 -4.72
CA ALA A 77 14.11 31.28 -5.00
C ALA A 77 15.48 30.85 -4.46
N ARG A 78 15.56 30.35 -3.22
CA ARG A 78 16.79 29.80 -2.64
C ARG A 78 17.32 28.63 -3.47
N HIS A 79 16.45 27.73 -3.90
CA HIS A 79 16.83 26.58 -4.71
C HIS A 79 17.40 27.00 -6.07
N VAL A 80 16.72 27.93 -6.75
CA VAL A 80 17.16 28.50 -8.03
C VAL A 80 18.48 29.27 -7.91
N ILE A 81 18.68 30.05 -6.85
CA ILE A 81 19.95 30.77 -6.61
C ILE A 81 21.10 29.77 -6.37
N ALA A 82 20.84 28.68 -5.65
CA ALA A 82 21.87 27.69 -5.33
C ALA A 82 22.18 26.70 -6.48
N HIS A 83 21.21 26.41 -7.36
CA HIS A 83 21.33 25.35 -8.38
C HIS A 83 21.18 25.88 -9.83
N GLY A 84 20.93 27.17 -10.02
CA GLY A 84 20.66 27.80 -11.32
C GLY A 84 19.19 27.65 -11.76
N LEU A 85 18.74 28.49 -12.72
CA LEU A 85 17.41 28.33 -13.35
C LEU A 85 17.41 27.11 -14.29
N PRO A 86 16.40 26.22 -14.21
CA PRO A 86 16.26 25.06 -15.11
C PRO A 86 15.74 25.42 -16.52
N PHE A 87 15.90 26.66 -16.97
CA PHE A 87 15.42 27.11 -18.28
C PHE A 87 16.57 27.16 -19.28
N GLY A 88 16.82 26.00 -19.91
CA GLY A 88 17.85 25.90 -20.95
C GLY A 88 17.99 24.52 -21.54
N ARG A 89 16.89 23.92 -22.04
CA ARG A 89 16.90 22.92 -23.12
C ARG A 89 15.47 22.56 -23.52
N THR A 90 15.03 23.06 -24.67
CA THR A 90 13.92 22.48 -25.42
C THR A 90 14.33 21.08 -25.87
N PRO A 91 13.62 20.01 -25.49
CA PRO A 91 13.82 18.72 -26.13
C PRO A 91 13.25 18.83 -27.54
N LYS A 92 14.11 18.63 -28.54
CA LYS A 92 13.69 18.36 -29.91
C LYS A 92 12.74 17.17 -29.87
N THR A 93 11.53 17.37 -30.38
CA THR A 93 10.60 16.30 -30.72
C THR A 93 11.34 15.27 -31.55
N THR A 94 11.56 14.09 -30.98
CA THR A 94 11.98 12.87 -31.68
C THR A 94 11.07 11.79 -31.13
N THR A 95 10.42 11.10 -32.06
CA THR A 95 9.67 9.83 -32.02
C THR A 95 9.72 9.04 -30.69
N PRO A 96 8.64 8.35 -30.27
CA PRO A 96 8.60 7.60 -29.01
C PRO A 96 9.65 6.48 -29.02
N ASP A 97 10.83 6.81 -28.51
CA ASP A 97 11.87 5.87 -28.16
C ASP A 97 11.89 5.77 -26.63
N ALA A 98 12.06 4.55 -26.15
CA ALA A 98 11.83 4.15 -24.78
C ALA A 98 12.44 5.13 -23.76
N ALA A 99 11.63 5.58 -22.80
CA ALA A 99 12.14 6.27 -21.63
C ALA A 99 13.29 5.44 -21.03
N PRO A 100 14.41 6.05 -20.61
CA PRO A 100 15.57 5.31 -20.12
C PRO A 100 15.14 4.36 -19.01
N GLU A 101 15.37 3.07 -19.24
CA GLU A 101 15.02 1.98 -18.33
C GLU A 101 15.80 2.17 -17.03
N TRP A 102 15.12 2.74 -16.03
CA TRP A 102 15.75 3.11 -14.79
C TRP A 102 16.07 1.87 -13.94
N ARG A 103 17.32 1.75 -13.49
CA ARG A 103 17.83 0.65 -12.65
C ARG A 103 18.31 1.13 -11.27
N PRO A 104 18.15 0.31 -10.22
CA PRO A 104 18.69 0.55 -8.88
C PRO A 104 20.18 0.93 -8.88
N GLU A 105 20.62 1.72 -7.90
CA GLU A 105 22.04 2.01 -7.71
C GLU A 105 22.76 0.75 -7.20
N ALA A 106 23.85 0.37 -7.88
CA ALA A 106 24.57 -0.88 -7.60
C ALA A 106 25.20 -0.96 -6.20
N GLY A 107 25.41 0.16 -5.50
CA GLY A 107 25.93 0.19 -4.12
C GLY A 107 24.87 -0.28 -3.10
N PRO A 108 23.76 0.46 -2.94
CA PRO A 108 22.64 0.07 -2.08
C PRO A 108 22.06 -1.32 -2.41
N ALA A 109 22.00 -1.68 -3.70
CA ALA A 109 21.52 -2.99 -4.12
C ALA A 109 22.37 -4.15 -3.58
N ARG A 110 23.70 -4.00 -3.56
CA ARG A 110 24.61 -5.02 -3.00
C ARG A 110 24.46 -5.17 -1.49
N GLN A 111 24.25 -4.07 -0.78
CA GLN A 111 24.03 -4.11 0.68
C GLN A 111 22.72 -4.82 1.00
N LEU A 112 21.63 -4.49 0.30
CA LEU A 112 20.35 -5.16 0.46
C LEU A 112 20.45 -6.67 0.18
N LEU A 113 21.13 -7.04 -0.91
CA LEU A 113 21.32 -8.46 -1.24
C LEU A 113 22.13 -9.18 -0.14
N ALA A 114 23.15 -8.55 0.44
CA ALA A 114 23.92 -9.13 1.54
C ALA A 114 23.07 -9.33 2.81
N GLU A 115 22.19 -8.37 3.14
CA GLU A 115 21.25 -8.49 4.26
C GLU A 115 20.24 -9.62 4.04
N ALA A 116 19.68 -9.70 2.82
CA ALA A 116 18.73 -10.76 2.47
C ALA A 116 19.42 -12.14 2.40
N ASP A 117 20.66 -12.22 1.91
CA ASP A 117 21.47 -13.43 1.92
C ASP A 117 21.78 -13.90 3.36
N ALA A 118 21.98 -12.98 4.31
CA ALA A 118 22.18 -13.32 5.72
C ALA A 118 20.91 -13.93 6.36
N LEU A 119 19.72 -13.39 6.04
CA LEU A 119 18.44 -13.97 6.47
C LEU A 119 18.25 -15.38 5.89
N ALA A 120 18.52 -15.54 4.60
CA ALA A 120 18.41 -16.84 3.94
C ALA A 120 19.41 -17.88 4.49
N ALA A 121 20.62 -17.46 4.86
CA ALA A 121 21.62 -18.33 5.49
C ALA A 121 21.16 -18.83 6.88
N ALA A 122 20.33 -18.06 7.58
CA ALA A 122 19.68 -18.45 8.82
C ALA A 122 18.43 -19.34 8.61
N GLY A 123 18.06 -19.64 7.36
CA GLY A 123 16.84 -20.40 7.01
C GLY A 123 15.57 -19.55 6.94
N HIS A 124 15.68 -18.22 7.10
CA HIS A 124 14.56 -17.28 7.05
C HIS A 124 14.29 -16.81 5.62
N TYR A 125 13.86 -17.75 4.76
CA TYR A 125 13.65 -17.48 3.34
C TYR A 125 12.47 -16.52 3.09
N ALA A 126 11.39 -16.64 3.86
CA ALA A 126 10.22 -15.79 3.69
C ALA A 126 10.56 -14.32 4.01
N GLU A 127 11.31 -14.10 5.08
CA GLU A 127 11.79 -12.80 5.53
C GLU A 127 12.78 -12.20 4.51
N ALA A 128 13.66 -13.02 3.93
CA ALA A 128 14.60 -12.57 2.90
C ALA A 128 13.86 -12.07 1.64
N VAL A 129 12.83 -12.80 1.16
CA VAL A 129 12.02 -12.35 0.01
C VAL A 129 11.18 -11.12 0.39
N HIS A 130 10.63 -11.08 1.60
CA HIS A 130 9.83 -9.94 2.07
C HIS A 130 10.66 -8.66 2.18
N LEU A 131 11.92 -8.76 2.63
CA LEU A 131 12.87 -7.64 2.65
C LEU A 131 13.11 -7.06 1.25
N LEU A 132 13.32 -7.92 0.25
CA LEU A 132 13.46 -7.48 -1.15
C LEU A 132 12.20 -6.78 -1.66
N LEU A 133 11.02 -7.36 -1.40
CA LEU A 133 9.74 -6.77 -1.81
C LEU A 133 9.52 -5.40 -1.17
N HIS A 134 9.73 -5.29 0.14
CA HIS A 134 9.52 -4.05 0.88
C HIS A 134 10.43 -2.95 0.35
N ARG A 135 11.72 -3.25 0.19
CA ARG A 135 12.68 -2.28 -0.33
C ARG A 135 12.37 -1.86 -1.77
N SER A 136 11.85 -2.77 -2.60
CA SER A 136 11.36 -2.43 -3.94
C SER A 136 10.17 -1.48 -3.90
N ILE A 137 9.23 -1.64 -2.95
CA ILE A 137 8.08 -0.74 -2.80
C ILE A 137 8.55 0.66 -2.38
N GLU A 138 9.43 0.77 -1.38
CA GLU A 138 10.01 2.05 -0.94
C GLU A 138 10.70 2.80 -2.09
N GLU A 139 11.38 2.06 -2.97
CA GLU A 139 12.04 2.63 -4.14
C GLU A 139 11.04 3.17 -5.18
N ILE A 140 9.97 2.40 -5.44
CA ILE A 140 8.89 2.81 -6.34
C ILE A 140 8.18 4.03 -5.77
N GLU A 141 7.86 4.04 -4.47
CA GLU A 141 7.20 5.15 -3.79
C GLU A 141 8.05 6.42 -3.86
N ARG A 142 9.35 6.32 -3.56
CA ARG A 142 10.25 7.48 -3.59
C ARG A 142 10.37 8.12 -4.97
N ARG A 143 10.32 7.32 -6.04
CA ARG A 143 10.49 7.80 -7.42
C ARG A 143 9.19 8.18 -8.09
N ARG A 144 8.13 7.46 -7.79
CA ARG A 144 6.79 7.65 -8.35
C ARG A 144 5.75 7.54 -7.23
N PRO A 145 5.63 8.58 -6.38
CA PRO A 145 4.74 8.57 -5.22
C PRO A 145 3.26 8.30 -5.58
N HIS A 146 2.85 8.65 -6.79
CA HIS A 146 1.49 8.43 -7.28
C HIS A 146 1.16 6.97 -7.59
N LEU A 147 2.16 6.09 -7.72
CA LEU A 147 1.96 4.66 -8.02
C LEU A 147 1.76 3.79 -6.77
N VAL A 148 2.11 4.30 -5.59
CA VAL A 148 1.96 3.58 -4.32
C VAL A 148 0.95 4.34 -3.46
N ARG A 149 -0.13 3.66 -3.06
CA ARG A 149 -1.14 4.21 -2.16
C ARG A 149 -1.29 3.27 -0.96
N PRO A 150 -1.68 3.78 0.22
CA PRO A 150 -1.85 2.95 1.42
C PRO A 150 -2.80 1.75 1.23
N ALA A 151 -3.76 1.85 0.31
CA ALA A 151 -4.73 0.80 0.03
C ALA A 151 -4.30 -0.18 -1.08
N PHE A 152 -3.13 -0.01 -1.70
CA PHE A 152 -2.69 -0.84 -2.82
C PHE A 152 -1.94 -2.08 -2.35
N THR A 153 -2.28 -3.22 -2.95
CA THR A 153 -1.54 -4.48 -2.78
C THR A 153 -0.29 -4.50 -3.66
N SER A 154 0.63 -5.44 -3.41
CA SER A 154 1.78 -5.66 -4.28
C SER A 154 1.34 -5.96 -5.73
N ARG A 155 0.24 -6.68 -5.92
CA ARG A 155 -0.36 -6.92 -7.23
C ARG A 155 -0.89 -5.65 -7.91
N ASP A 156 -1.55 -4.77 -7.16
CA ASP A 156 -2.07 -3.50 -7.69
C ASP A 156 -0.92 -2.58 -8.13
N ILE A 157 0.14 -2.50 -7.31
CA ILE A 157 1.35 -1.74 -7.65
C ILE A 157 1.98 -2.32 -8.92
N ALA A 158 2.07 -3.64 -9.05
CA ALA A 158 2.63 -4.32 -10.22
C ALA A 158 1.82 -4.07 -11.50
N ALA A 159 0.50 -3.96 -11.40
CA ALA A 159 -0.39 -3.70 -12.53
C ALA A 159 -0.38 -2.24 -13.00
N ALA A 160 0.29 -1.33 -12.29
CA ALA A 160 0.25 0.09 -12.63
C ALA A 160 0.94 0.41 -13.98
N ASP A 161 0.28 1.21 -14.81
CA ASP A 161 0.75 1.59 -16.16
C ASP A 161 2.06 2.38 -16.13
N GLY A 162 2.34 3.09 -15.04
CA GLY A 162 3.54 3.93 -14.87
C GLY A 162 4.85 3.19 -14.57
N LEU A 163 4.82 1.85 -14.44
CA LEU A 163 6.03 1.04 -14.23
C LEU A 163 6.69 0.65 -15.56
N PRO A 164 8.02 0.82 -15.71
CA PRO A 164 8.80 0.29 -16.81
C PRO A 164 8.63 -1.23 -16.93
N GLY A 165 8.72 -1.75 -18.17
CA GLY A 165 8.48 -3.15 -18.46
C GLY A 165 9.37 -4.11 -17.66
N GLU A 166 10.68 -3.88 -17.61
CA GLU A 166 11.62 -4.71 -16.84
C GLU A 166 11.32 -4.65 -15.33
N THR A 167 11.14 -3.44 -14.77
CA THR A 167 10.79 -3.24 -13.35
C THR A 167 9.50 -3.98 -12.99
N ARG A 168 8.47 -3.86 -13.84
CA ARG A 168 7.19 -4.55 -13.66
C ARG A 168 7.39 -6.06 -13.60
N ARG A 169 8.12 -6.66 -14.56
CA ARG A 169 8.34 -8.11 -14.58
C ARG A 169 9.02 -8.62 -13.31
N VAL A 170 10.08 -7.95 -12.87
CA VAL A 170 10.88 -8.34 -11.70
C VAL A 170 10.05 -8.22 -10.43
N PHE A 171 9.40 -7.06 -10.25
CA PHE A 171 8.53 -6.81 -9.10
C PHE A 171 7.36 -7.81 -9.04
N SER A 172 6.67 -8.07 -10.15
CA SER A 172 5.59 -9.07 -10.21
C SER A 172 6.07 -10.46 -9.82
N ARG A 173 7.29 -10.85 -10.21
CA ARG A 173 7.84 -12.18 -9.87
C ARG A 173 8.11 -12.31 -8.37
N ILE A 174 8.71 -11.29 -7.76
CA ILE A 174 8.96 -11.27 -6.31
C ILE A 174 7.64 -11.23 -5.53
N ALA A 175 6.70 -10.37 -5.94
CA ALA A 175 5.37 -10.28 -5.34
C ALA A 175 4.61 -11.61 -5.39
N ALA A 176 4.65 -12.31 -6.53
CA ALA A 176 3.98 -13.61 -6.68
C ALA A 176 4.53 -14.68 -5.72
N ILE A 177 5.84 -14.67 -5.45
CA ILE A 177 6.46 -15.61 -4.49
C ILE A 177 5.98 -15.31 -3.07
N VAL A 178 5.97 -14.03 -2.68
CA VAL A 178 5.47 -13.60 -1.35
C VAL A 178 4.00 -13.92 -1.20
N GLU A 179 3.16 -13.58 -2.18
CA GLU A 179 1.71 -13.85 -2.16
C GLU A 179 1.41 -15.35 -2.11
N ALA A 180 2.14 -16.17 -2.86
CA ALA A 180 2.00 -17.62 -2.80
C ALA A 180 2.35 -18.18 -1.41
N SER A 181 3.27 -17.56 -0.69
CA SER A 181 3.60 -17.96 0.68
C SER A 181 2.62 -17.44 1.72
N LEU A 182 2.19 -16.18 1.61
CA LEU A 182 1.28 -15.54 2.54
C LEU A 182 -0.14 -16.10 2.43
N PHE A 183 -0.61 -16.37 1.21
CA PHE A 183 -1.99 -16.78 0.93
C PHE A 183 -2.11 -18.24 0.46
N GLY A 184 -1.05 -18.82 -0.11
CA GLY A 184 -1.09 -20.16 -0.70
C GLY A 184 -0.68 -21.30 0.24
N GLY A 185 -0.41 -21.02 1.51
CA GLY A 185 -0.12 -22.03 2.54
C GLY A 185 1.18 -22.82 2.34
N ARG A 186 2.05 -22.39 1.42
CA ARG A 186 3.36 -23.01 1.16
C ARG A 186 4.46 -22.05 1.61
N ALA A 187 5.27 -22.43 2.59
CA ALA A 187 6.41 -21.62 2.99
C ALA A 187 7.38 -21.41 1.81
N VAL A 188 8.04 -20.25 1.77
CA VAL A 188 9.13 -20.01 0.82
C VAL A 188 10.26 -20.98 1.12
N ASP A 189 10.64 -21.79 0.13
CA ASP A 189 11.79 -22.69 0.20
C ASP A 189 13.04 -22.03 -0.41
N ALA A 190 14.18 -22.72 -0.31
CA ALA A 190 15.44 -22.23 -0.86
C ALA A 190 15.36 -21.94 -2.38
N ALA A 191 14.53 -22.69 -3.12
CA ALA A 191 14.31 -22.47 -4.54
C ALA A 191 13.51 -21.19 -4.81
N GLY A 192 12.45 -20.94 -4.03
CA GLY A 192 11.67 -19.70 -4.07
C GLY A 192 12.51 -18.48 -3.69
N TRP A 193 13.34 -18.61 -2.66
CA TRP A 193 14.34 -17.59 -2.31
C TRP A 193 15.28 -17.30 -3.49
N GLN A 194 15.91 -18.32 -4.07
CA GLN A 194 16.86 -18.08 -5.17
C GLN A 194 16.20 -17.47 -6.41
N ALA A 195 14.98 -17.89 -6.73
CA ALA A 195 14.23 -17.28 -7.83
C ALA A 195 13.98 -15.77 -7.62
N ALA A 196 13.67 -15.36 -6.38
CA ALA A 196 13.49 -13.95 -6.04
C ALA A 196 14.81 -13.18 -6.07
N ARG A 197 15.87 -13.76 -5.49
CA ARG A 197 17.22 -13.18 -5.43
C ARG A 197 17.78 -12.92 -6.82
N THR A 198 17.77 -13.93 -7.71
CA THR A 198 18.24 -13.79 -9.09
C THR A 198 17.43 -12.73 -9.85
N ALA A 199 16.10 -12.73 -9.69
CA ALA A 199 15.27 -11.73 -10.35
C ALA A 199 15.61 -10.30 -9.93
N TYR A 200 15.89 -10.09 -8.63
CA TYR A 200 16.30 -8.78 -8.12
C TYR A 200 17.72 -8.41 -8.57
N GLU A 201 18.67 -9.36 -8.51
CA GLU A 201 20.07 -9.17 -8.89
C GLU A 201 20.20 -8.78 -10.37
N ASP A 202 19.54 -9.50 -11.27
CA ASP A 202 19.54 -9.24 -12.71
C ASP A 202 19.01 -7.84 -13.05
N PHE A 203 18.10 -7.32 -12.22
CA PHE A 203 17.53 -5.98 -12.37
C PHE A 203 18.41 -4.88 -11.76
N ALA A 204 18.99 -5.15 -10.60
CA ALA A 204 19.63 -4.14 -9.75
C ALA A 204 21.14 -3.99 -10.01
N LEU A 205 21.80 -5.04 -10.51
CA LEU A 205 23.22 -5.02 -10.82
C LEU A 205 23.42 -4.97 -12.35
N PRO A 206 24.22 -4.02 -12.88
CA PRO A 206 24.62 -4.10 -14.27
C PRO A 206 25.36 -5.42 -14.48
N GLN A 207 24.99 -6.17 -15.53
CA GLN A 207 25.74 -7.36 -15.94
C GLN A 207 27.16 -6.91 -16.28
N VAL A 208 28.09 -7.14 -15.37
CA VAL A 208 29.51 -6.97 -15.63
C VAL A 208 29.81 -7.98 -16.72
N TRP A 209 30.11 -7.48 -17.91
CA TRP A 209 30.46 -8.30 -19.07
C TRP A 209 31.45 -9.38 -18.63
N ARG A 210 31.13 -10.64 -18.93
CA ARG A 210 32.06 -11.75 -18.83
C ARG A 210 32.49 -12.14 -20.22
#